data_AF-A0AAU0KQ98-F1
#
_entry.id   AF-A0AAU0KQ98-F1
#
_cell.length_a   1.000
_cell.length_b   1.000
_cell.length_c   1.000
_cell.angle_alpha   90.00
_cell.angle_beta   90.00
_cell.angle_gamma   90.00
#
_symmetry.space_group_name_H-M   'P 1'
#
loop_
_entity.id
_entity.type
_entity.pdbx_description
1 polymer ?
#
loop_
_entity_poly.entity_id
_entity_poly.type
_entity_poly.pdbx_seq_one_letter_code
_entity_poly.pdbx_strand_id
1 'polypeptide(L)' 'MLTIQKQAENSVVELPHGELNQLVEEYERQLIVNALNRSNGRVVGAANYLRISRTTLHYKIKKYGIKLGVME' A
#
# COMPACT_ATOMS: atom_id res chain seq x y z
N MET A 1 -39.76 -14.20 25.68
CA MET A 1 -38.37 -13.78 25.93
C MET A 1 -37.96 -12.86 24.78
N LEU A 2 -37.99 -11.56 25.03
CA LEU A 2 -37.36 -10.50 24.22
C LEU A 2 -35.82 -10.75 24.30
N THR A 3 -34.95 -10.51 23.31
CA THR A 3 -34.80 -9.35 22.43
C THR A 3 -33.84 -9.71 21.29
N ILE A 4 -34.16 -9.27 20.07
CA ILE A 4 -33.25 -9.12 18.91
C ILE A 4 -32.08 -8.19 19.30
N GLN A 5 -30.86 -8.37 18.78
CA GLN A 5 -29.91 -7.32 18.30
C GLN A 5 -28.59 -7.96 17.82
N LYS A 6 -28.27 -7.85 16.50
CA LYS A 6 -27.28 -6.90 15.91
C LYS A 6 -25.94 -7.62 15.72
N GLN A 7 -25.29 -7.67 14.54
CA GLN A 7 -24.83 -6.58 13.66
C GLN A 7 -24.83 -7.13 12.22
N ALA A 8 -25.57 -6.57 11.26
CA ALA A 8 -25.16 -5.41 10.46
C ALA A 8 -23.75 -5.55 9.86
N GLU A 9 -23.56 -6.58 9.04
CA GLU A 9 -22.51 -6.71 8.03
C GLU A 9 -22.71 -5.70 6.89
N ASN A 10 -22.75 -4.41 7.22
CA ASN A 10 -22.71 -3.34 6.25
C ASN A 10 -21.29 -2.79 6.24
N SER A 11 -20.41 -3.41 5.46
CA SER A 11 -19.12 -2.82 5.10
C SER A 11 -19.39 -1.56 4.28
N VAL A 12 -19.60 -0.43 4.95
CA VAL A 12 -19.50 0.88 4.31
C VAL A 12 -18.06 1.03 3.86
N VAL A 13 -17.80 0.72 2.59
CA VAL A 13 -16.55 1.09 1.95
C VAL A 13 -16.63 2.60 1.79
N GLU A 14 -16.24 3.35 2.82
CA GLU A 14 -16.14 4.81 2.74
C GLU A 14 -15.24 5.12 1.55
N LEU A 15 -15.83 5.73 0.52
CA LEU A 15 -15.10 6.13 -0.67
C LEU A 15 -14.02 7.10 -0.21
N PRO A 16 -12.75 6.88 -0.59
CA PRO A 16 -11.69 7.77 -0.17
C PRO A 16 -12.00 9.22 -0.60
N HIS A 17 -12.14 10.12 0.38
CA HIS A 17 -12.41 11.54 0.14
C HIS A 17 -11.08 12.30 0.07
N GLY A 18 -10.79 12.93 -1.08
CA GLY A 18 -9.57 13.70 -1.31
C GLY A 18 -9.27 13.94 -2.79
N GLU A 19 -8.18 14.65 -3.09
CA GLU A 19 -7.72 14.80 -4.47
C GLU A 19 -7.27 13.46 -5.04
N LEU A 20 -7.69 13.14 -6.27
CA LEU A 20 -7.37 11.89 -6.96
C LEU A 20 -5.86 11.60 -6.93
N ASN A 21 -5.05 12.63 -7.16
CA ASN A 21 -3.60 12.49 -7.20
C ASN A 21 -3.01 12.06 -5.84
N GLN A 22 -3.53 12.60 -4.73
CA GLN A 22 -3.10 12.23 -3.38
C GLN A 22 -3.48 10.78 -3.05
N LEU A 23 -4.70 10.38 -3.41
CA LEU A 23 -5.20 9.03 -3.17
C LEU A 23 -4.41 7.97 -3.95
N VAL A 24 -4.14 8.24 -5.23
CA VAL A 24 -3.30 7.39 -6.07
C VAL A 24 -1.89 7.31 -5.50
N GLU A 25 -1.35 8.42 -5.01
CA GLU A 25 -0.01 8.45 -4.42
C GLU A 25 0.08 7.62 -3.13
N GLU A 26 -0.90 7.73 -2.23
CA GLU A 26 -0.97 6.93 -1.00
C GLU A 26 -1.11 5.44 -1.33
N TYR A 27 -2.01 5.09 -2.24
CA TYR A 27 -2.21 3.70 -2.65
C TYR A 27 -0.94 3.11 -3.27
N GLU A 28 -0.26 3.88 -4.13
CA GLU A 28 1.00 3.46 -4.73
C GLU A 28 2.11 3.28 -3.68
N ARG A 29 2.21 4.20 -2.72
CA ARG A 29 3.14 4.10 -1.59
C ARG A 29 2.92 2.82 -0.80
N GLN A 30 1.67 2.51 -0.46
CA GLN A 30 1.32 1.29 0.28
C GLN A 30 1.68 0.02 -0.48
N LEU A 31 1.42 -0.03 -1.80
CA LEU A 31 1.81 -1.16 -2.65
C LEU A 31 3.33 -1.36 -2.68
N ILE A 32 4.09 -0.28 -2.81
CA ILE A 32 5.56 -0.32 -2.80
C ILE A 32 6.06 -0.85 -1.46
N VAL A 33 5.54 -0.34 -0.34
CA VAL A 33 5.92 -0.80 1.01
C VAL A 33 5.59 -2.28 1.20
N ASN A 34 4.41 -2.73 0.78
CA ASN A 34 4.01 -4.13 0.91
C ASN A 34 4.95 -5.06 0.14
N ALA A 35 5.29 -4.70 -1.09
CA ALA A 35 6.19 -5.50 -1.90
C ALA A 35 7.64 -5.48 -1.40
N LEU A 36 8.10 -4.35 -0.87
CA LEU A 36 9.39 -4.25 -0.20
C LEU A 36 9.44 -5.17 1.02
N ASN A 37 8.40 -5.16 1.85
CA ASN A 37 8.28 -6.06 3.00
C ASN A 37 8.29 -7.54 2.56
N ARG A 38 7.48 -7.91 1.56
CA ARG A 38 7.49 -9.27 0.99
C ARG A 38 8.84 -9.69 0.42
N SER A 39 9.61 -8.72 -0.07
CA SER A 39 10.92 -8.94 -0.66
C SER A 39 12.07 -8.80 0.33
N ASN A 40 11.80 -8.66 1.64
CA ASN A 40 12.80 -8.39 2.68
C ASN A 40 13.68 -7.18 2.36
N GLY A 41 13.07 -6.08 1.92
CA GLY A 41 13.78 -4.86 1.52
C GLY A 41 14.53 -4.97 0.19
N ARG A 42 14.46 -6.10 -0.53
CA ARG A 42 15.11 -6.22 -1.85
C ARG A 42 14.29 -5.49 -2.91
N VAL A 43 14.81 -4.34 -3.37
CA VAL A 43 14.21 -3.53 -4.45
C VAL A 43 13.98 -4.34 -5.72
N VAL A 44 14.89 -5.26 -6.07
CA VAL A 44 14.74 -6.13 -7.24
C VAL A 44 13.55 -7.08 -7.08
N GLY A 45 13.37 -7.69 -5.90
CA GLY A 45 12.23 -8.56 -5.62
C GLY A 45 10.92 -7.79 -5.66
N ALA A 46 10.90 -6.60 -5.06
CA ALA A 46 9.71 -5.76 -5.04
C ALA A 46 9.33 -5.27 -6.43
N ALA A 47 10.31 -4.91 -7.27
CA ALA A 47 10.07 -4.49 -8.66
C ALA A 47 9.46 -5.63 -9.48
N ASN A 48 9.97 -6.85 -9.33
CA ASN A 48 9.38 -8.03 -9.95
C ASN A 48 7.95 -8.29 -9.44
N TYR A 49 7.71 -8.12 -8.15
CA TYR A 49 6.38 -8.29 -7.55
C TYR A 49 5.36 -7.27 -8.08
N LEU A 50 5.75 -5.99 -8.20
CA LEU A 50 4.91 -4.94 -8.79
C LEU A 50 4.84 -5.00 -10.33
N ARG A 51 5.64 -5.86 -10.97
CA ARG A 51 5.83 -5.90 -12.42
C ARG A 51 6.21 -4.55 -13.04
N ILE A 52 7.05 -3.79 -12.34
CA ILE A 52 7.62 -2.53 -12.84
C ILE A 52 9.12 -2.64 -12.96
N SER A 53 9.73 -1.76 -13.76
CA SER A 53 11.18 -1.70 -13.86
C SER A 53 11.80 -1.26 -12.53
N ARG A 54 12.99 -1.81 -12.23
CA ARG A 54 13.79 -1.43 -11.06
C ARG A 54 14.03 0.07 -10.98
N THR A 55 14.28 0.72 -12.13
CA THR A 55 14.50 2.17 -12.21
C THR A 55 13.26 2.97 -11.82
N THR A 56 12.07 2.56 -12.29
CA THR A 56 10.80 3.19 -11.91
C THR A 56 10.51 3.00 -10.43
N LEU A 57 10.73 1.80 -9.89
CA LEU A 57 10.56 1.56 -8.45
C LEU A 57 11.53 2.40 -7.63
N HIS A 58 12.80 2.48 -8.04
CA HIS A 58 13.82 3.28 -7.35
C HIS A 58 13.48 4.78 -7.36
N TYR A 59 12.98 5.30 -8.48
CA TYR A 59 12.49 6.67 -8.56
C TYR A 59 11.32 6.91 -7.62
N LYS A 60 10.33 6.00 -7.58
CA LYS A 60 9.17 6.11 -6.70
C LYS A 60 9.56 6.02 -5.22
N ILE A 61 10.46 5.11 -4.85
CA ILE A 61 11.01 5.02 -3.48
C ILE A 61 11.65 6.34 -3.06
N LYS A 62 12.47 6.94 -3.95
CA LYS A 62 13.11 8.24 -3.69
C LYS A 62 12.08 9.38 -3.61
N LYS A 63 11.10 9.41 -4.52
CA LYS A 63 10.01 10.41 -4.54
C LYS A 63 9.20 10.36 -3.24
N TYR A 64 8.87 9.16 -2.76
CA TYR A 64 8.08 8.96 -1.56
C TYR A 64 8.88 8.98 -0.27
N GLY A 65 10.22 9.08 -0.34
CA GLY A 65 11.08 9.07 0.83
C GLY A 65 11.00 7.76 1.62
N ILE A 66 10.66 6.65 0.95
CA ILE A 66 10.54 5.34 1.61
C ILE A 66 11.96 4.91 1.98
N LYS A 67 12.31 5.01 3.27
CA LYS A 67 13.57 4.49 3.78
C LYS A 67 13.49 2.98 3.70
N LEU A 68 14.42 2.39 2.96
CA LEU A 68 14.62 0.95 2.85
C LEU A 68 15.19 0.44 4.20
N GLY A 69 14.37 0.50 5.24
CA GLY A 69 14.69 0.00 6.56
C GLY A 69 14.52 -1.51 6.54
N VAL A 70 15.64 -2.21 6.57
CA VAL A 70 15.72 -3.55 7.13
C VAL A 70 14.88 -3.58 8.42
N MET A 71 13.90 -4.49 8.49
CA MET A 71 13.36 -4.89 9.78
C MET A 71 14.51 -5.61 10.48
N GLU A 72 15.09 -4.98 11.51
CA GLU A 72 15.87 -5.68 12.53
C GLU A 72 14.93 -6.46 13.46
#